data_AF-A0A914CMG3-F1
#
_entry.id   AF-A0A914CMG3-F1
#
_cell.length_a   1.000
_cell.length_b   1.000
_cell.length_c   1.000
_cell.angle_alpha   90.00
_cell.angle_beta   90.00
_cell.angle_gamma   90.00
#
_symmetry.space_group_name_H-M   'P 1'
#
loop_
_entity.id
_entity.type
_entity.pdbx_description
1 polymer ?
#
loop_
_entity_poly.entity_id
_entity_poly.type
_entity_poly.pdbx_seq_one_letter_code
_entity_poly.pdbx_strand_id
1 'polypeptide(L)'
;MMDEPKPKRQALADLNSVLSNQLLIDSSKKPLELKKRSKRITASDEKLRQTTNDNENIYHDEVILPEVPTEDDPCPEVDFDKESESDPYAVSTYARDIFRYYKYRERFFKIGDYLKKQNHINRDHRAMLVDWMVGVQESFELNHETLYLAVKLVDMFLDHVPNVAKEDLQLLAGTSVFIAAKFDERSPPLIDDILYICEDAYSRDQLLQMERDVLCTIGFDLGMPLSYRFLRRYARVIKLDMPTLTLARYVLETSLMFYEFVHVSESLMAASSLLLALRMKHMGDWSLVLQKYSGLKLEEVEPLMYRLNHMIIKRSLNFDRLQIIYQKYCHEVFHSVAAMPSLESPIPITEPISAPPELGN
;
A
#
# COMPACT_ATOMS: atom_id res chain seq x y z
N MET A 1 4.65 43.23 8.22
CA MET A 1 5.59 42.27 7.60
C MET A 1 4.89 40.93 7.60
N MET A 2 4.47 40.47 6.43
CA MET A 2 3.91 39.14 6.23
C MET A 2 5.08 38.16 6.27
N ASP A 3 5.05 37.17 7.16
CA ASP A 3 6.00 36.06 7.15
C ASP A 3 5.80 35.26 5.86
N GLU A 4 6.84 35.20 5.04
CA GLU A 4 6.90 34.27 3.92
C GLU A 4 6.85 32.83 4.47
N PRO A 5 6.10 31.91 3.83
CA PRO A 5 6.12 30.50 4.21
C PRO A 5 7.54 29.96 4.05
N LYS A 6 8.08 29.38 5.13
CA LYS A 6 9.41 28.76 5.14
C LYS A 6 9.53 27.76 3.97
N PRO A 7 10.62 27.79 3.19
CA PRO A 7 10.76 26.91 2.02
C PRO A 7 10.79 25.43 2.44
N LYS A 8 10.00 24.60 1.73
CA LYS A 8 9.84 23.14 1.88
C LYS A 8 11.14 22.33 2.06
N ARG A 9 12.30 22.90 1.73
CA ARG A 9 13.63 22.28 1.84
C ARG A 9 14.10 22.01 3.26
N GLN A 10 13.61 22.74 4.26
CA GLN A 10 14.12 22.61 5.64
C GLN A 10 13.43 21.49 6.43
N ALA A 11 12.18 21.14 6.08
CA ALA A 11 11.48 19.99 6.66
C ALA A 11 12.06 18.63 6.22
N LEU A 12 12.74 18.59 5.06
CA LEU A 12 13.35 17.39 4.47
C LEU A 12 14.60 16.93 5.24
N ALA A 13 15.38 17.86 5.79
CA ALA A 13 16.60 17.54 6.52
C ALA A 13 16.32 16.90 7.88
N ASP A 14 15.21 17.28 8.53
CA ASP A 14 14.84 16.78 9.85
C ASP A 14 14.34 15.32 9.79
N LEU A 15 13.62 14.94 8.72
CA LEU A 15 13.05 13.60 8.53
C LEU A 15 14.12 12.52 8.24
N ASN A 16 15.13 12.85 7.44
CA ASN A 16 16.18 11.89 7.06
C ASN A 16 17.22 11.65 8.17
N SER A 17 17.45 12.64 9.04
CA SER A 17 18.36 12.49 10.19
C SER A 17 17.94 11.37 11.16
N VAL A 18 16.65 11.05 11.21
CA VAL A 18 16.10 10.00 12.08
C VAL A 18 16.38 8.60 11.51
N LEU A 19 16.32 8.42 10.19
CA LEU A 19 16.50 7.11 9.55
C LEU A 19 17.96 6.76 9.32
N SER A 20 18.79 7.72 8.88
CA SER A 20 20.24 7.49 8.73
C SER A 20 20.88 7.12 10.08
N ASN A 21 20.41 7.73 11.18
CA ASN A 21 20.91 7.42 12.53
C ASN A 21 20.30 6.15 13.16
N GLN A 22 19.06 5.76 12.83
CA GLN A 22 18.42 4.57 13.40
C GLN A 22 18.66 3.27 12.60
N LEU A 23 18.91 3.38 11.29
CA LEU A 23 19.26 2.23 10.46
C LEU A 23 20.75 1.87 10.50
N LEU A 24 21.63 2.71 11.08
CA LEU A 24 23.10 2.53 11.09
C LEU A 24 23.61 2.18 9.68
N ILE A 25 23.25 3.00 8.68
CA ILE A 25 23.69 2.80 7.30
C ILE A 25 25.13 3.33 7.19
N ASP A 26 26.10 2.44 7.39
CA ASP A 26 27.49 2.71 7.02
C ASP A 26 27.63 2.41 5.51
N SER A 27 27.56 3.46 4.69
CA SER A 27 27.61 3.40 3.21
C SER A 27 28.97 2.99 2.63
N SER A 28 29.89 2.48 3.45
CA SER A 28 31.28 2.18 3.06
C SER A 28 31.53 0.75 2.54
N LYS A 29 30.49 -0.08 2.30
CA LYS A 29 30.66 -1.48 1.83
C LYS A 29 30.19 -1.72 0.38
N LYS A 30 30.89 -2.67 -0.25
CA LYS A 30 30.84 -3.02 -1.69
C LYS A 30 29.44 -3.39 -2.19
N PRO A 31 29.16 -3.15 -3.49
CA PRO A 31 27.87 -3.45 -4.12
C PRO A 31 27.43 -4.90 -3.98
N LEU A 32 26.11 -5.12 -4.02
CA LEU A 32 25.44 -6.40 -4.19
C LEU A 32 26.10 -7.23 -5.31
N GLU A 33 26.95 -8.20 -4.93
CA GLU A 33 27.24 -9.32 -5.80
C GLU A 33 26.13 -10.36 -5.62
N LEU A 34 25.09 -10.27 -6.45
CA LEU A 34 24.23 -11.40 -6.74
C LEU A 34 25.13 -12.55 -7.23
N LYS A 35 25.40 -13.54 -6.35
CA LYS A 35 26.19 -14.71 -6.69
C LYS A 35 25.66 -15.27 -8.00
N LYS A 36 26.49 -15.24 -9.06
CA LYS A 36 26.23 -15.84 -10.37
C LYS A 36 25.84 -17.31 -10.19
N ARG A 37 24.54 -17.58 -10.04
CA ARG A 37 23.94 -18.87 -10.39
C ARG A 37 23.69 -18.88 -11.91
N SER A 38 24.76 -18.56 -12.65
CA SER A 38 24.84 -18.54 -14.11
C SER A 38 25.07 -19.97 -14.64
N LYS A 39 24.13 -20.87 -14.33
CA LYS A 39 24.01 -22.17 -15.01
C LYS A 39 22.56 -22.53 -15.38
N ARG A 40 21.57 -21.66 -15.10
CA ARG A 40 20.18 -21.81 -15.59
C ARG A 40 19.76 -20.79 -16.65
N ILE A 41 20.51 -19.70 -16.84
CA ILE A 41 20.11 -18.57 -17.71
C ILE A 41 20.50 -18.81 -19.18
N THR A 42 21.48 -19.67 -19.47
CA THR A 42 21.84 -19.97 -20.88
C THR A 42 20.80 -20.81 -21.61
N ALA A 43 19.93 -21.53 -20.88
CA ALA A 43 18.81 -22.26 -21.47
C ALA A 43 17.58 -21.37 -21.71
N SER A 44 17.49 -20.22 -21.04
CA SER A 44 16.40 -19.26 -21.26
C SER A 44 16.64 -18.34 -22.44
N ASP A 45 17.90 -18.03 -22.79
CA ASP A 45 18.20 -17.18 -23.95
C ASP A 45 17.95 -17.87 -25.31
N GLU A 46 18.16 -19.19 -25.41
CA GLU A 46 17.75 -19.95 -26.61
C GLU A 46 16.23 -20.09 -26.72
N LYS A 47 15.53 -20.20 -25.59
CA LYS A 47 14.05 -20.20 -25.55
C LYS A 47 13.47 -18.84 -25.92
N LEU A 48 14.10 -17.74 -25.49
CA LEU A 48 13.66 -16.38 -25.79
C LEU A 48 13.80 -16.04 -27.28
N ARG A 49 14.82 -16.60 -27.95
CA ARG A 49 15.02 -16.47 -29.41
C ARG A 49 14.10 -17.36 -30.25
N GLN A 50 13.57 -18.45 -29.68
CA GLN A 50 12.51 -19.23 -30.35
C GLN A 50 11.14 -18.56 -30.19
N THR A 51 10.87 -17.90 -29.06
CA THR A 51 9.60 -17.19 -28.84
C THR A 51 9.42 -15.91 -29.65
N THR A 52 10.49 -15.33 -30.22
CA THR A 52 10.35 -14.14 -31.09
C THR A 52 9.69 -14.44 -32.44
N ASN A 53 9.56 -15.71 -32.84
CA ASN A 53 8.86 -16.10 -34.06
C ASN A 53 7.37 -16.47 -33.85
N ASP A 54 6.89 -16.54 -32.60
CA ASP A 54 5.49 -16.88 -32.27
C ASP A 54 4.65 -15.65 -31.84
N ASN A 55 5.21 -14.45 -32.00
CA ASN A 55 4.65 -13.17 -31.52
C ASN A 55 3.51 -12.59 -32.40
N GLU A 56 2.60 -13.41 -32.89
CA GLU A 56 1.36 -12.94 -33.52
C GLU A 56 0.10 -13.08 -32.63
N ASN A 57 0.18 -13.67 -31.43
CA ASN A 57 -1.01 -14.00 -30.62
C ASN A 57 -1.03 -13.46 -29.16
N ILE A 58 -0.38 -12.33 -28.86
CA ILE A 58 -0.27 -11.82 -27.46
C ILE A 58 -1.56 -11.16 -26.90
N TYR A 59 -2.60 -10.91 -27.71
CA TYR A 59 -3.74 -10.06 -27.29
C TYR A 59 -5.10 -10.76 -27.14
N HIS A 60 -5.18 -12.09 -26.99
CA HIS A 60 -6.48 -12.79 -26.99
C HIS A 60 -6.77 -13.80 -25.87
N ASP A 61 -6.13 -13.70 -24.71
CA ASP A 61 -6.70 -14.37 -23.52
C ASP A 61 -7.73 -13.43 -22.89
N GLU A 62 -9.01 -13.61 -23.26
CA GLU A 62 -10.13 -12.99 -22.53
C GLU A 62 -10.02 -13.39 -21.06
N VAL A 63 -9.89 -12.40 -20.16
CA VAL A 63 -9.97 -12.64 -18.72
C VAL A 63 -11.40 -13.02 -18.39
N ILE A 64 -11.68 -14.32 -18.35
CA ILE A 64 -12.97 -14.84 -17.90
C ILE A 64 -13.06 -14.60 -16.39
N LEU A 65 -13.77 -13.55 -16.01
CA LEU A 65 -14.12 -13.31 -14.61
C LEU A 65 -14.99 -14.48 -14.13
N PRO A 66 -14.81 -14.96 -12.88
CA PRO A 66 -15.69 -15.97 -12.31
C PRO A 66 -17.14 -15.52 -12.43
N GLU A 67 -18.02 -16.41 -12.89
CA GLU A 67 -19.46 -16.17 -12.86
C GLU A 67 -19.87 -15.85 -11.42
N VAL A 68 -20.57 -14.73 -11.26
CA VAL A 68 -21.07 -14.33 -9.95
C VAL A 68 -22.16 -15.33 -9.57
N PRO A 69 -22.11 -15.95 -8.38
CA PRO A 69 -23.28 -16.64 -7.86
C PRO A 69 -24.47 -15.68 -7.97
N THR A 70 -25.63 -16.17 -8.40
CA THR A 70 -26.88 -15.39 -8.36
C THR A 70 -27.29 -15.20 -6.91
N GLU A 71 -26.52 -14.46 -6.13
CA GLU A 71 -26.98 -13.90 -4.88
C GLU A 71 -27.96 -12.79 -5.21
N ASP A 72 -29.10 -12.79 -4.53
CA ASP A 72 -30.05 -11.70 -4.60
C ASP A 72 -29.35 -10.40 -4.22
N ASP A 73 -29.50 -9.36 -5.06
CA ASP A 73 -28.99 -8.03 -4.79
C ASP A 73 -29.52 -7.57 -3.41
N PRO A 74 -28.64 -7.31 -2.41
CA PRO A 74 -29.09 -7.04 -1.04
C PRO A 74 -29.80 -5.69 -0.92
N CYS A 75 -29.68 -4.79 -1.91
CA CYS A 75 -30.41 -3.53 -1.98
C CYS A 75 -30.69 -3.13 -3.44
N PRO A 76 -31.69 -3.75 -4.09
CA PRO A 76 -32.01 -3.51 -5.51
C PRO A 76 -32.47 -2.08 -5.79
N GLU A 77 -32.98 -1.38 -4.78
CA GLU A 77 -33.43 0.00 -4.88
C GLU A 77 -32.29 1.03 -5.01
N VAL A 78 -31.05 0.67 -4.67
CA VAL A 78 -29.88 1.58 -4.74
C VAL A 78 -28.93 1.19 -5.86
N ASP A 79 -28.78 2.07 -6.85
CA ASP A 79 -27.82 1.92 -7.96
C ASP A 79 -26.98 3.20 -8.12
N PHE A 80 -25.91 3.28 -7.32
CA PHE A 80 -24.95 4.37 -7.35
C PHE A 80 -24.27 4.54 -8.72
N ASP A 81 -24.00 3.45 -9.44
CA ASP A 81 -23.35 3.53 -10.75
C ASP A 81 -24.29 4.17 -11.77
N LYS A 82 -25.55 3.77 -11.78
CA LYS A 82 -26.57 4.41 -12.62
C LYS A 82 -26.79 5.88 -12.26
N GLU A 83 -26.82 6.22 -10.96
CA GLU A 83 -26.89 7.62 -10.51
C GLU A 83 -25.70 8.47 -11.02
N SER A 84 -24.54 7.85 -11.18
CA SER A 84 -23.30 8.51 -11.58
C SER A 84 -23.03 8.49 -13.10
N GLU A 85 -23.98 8.04 -13.92
CA GLU A 85 -23.82 7.90 -15.38
C GLU A 85 -23.52 9.21 -16.11
N SER A 86 -23.95 10.34 -15.54
CA SER A 86 -23.68 11.67 -16.11
C SER A 86 -22.28 12.19 -15.81
N ASP A 87 -21.55 11.60 -14.85
CA ASP A 87 -20.19 11.99 -14.50
C ASP A 87 -19.17 11.20 -15.34
N PRO A 88 -18.48 11.82 -16.32
CA PRO A 88 -17.49 11.12 -17.14
C PRO A 88 -16.30 10.60 -16.33
N TYR A 89 -16.05 11.14 -15.12
CA TYR A 89 -15.00 10.65 -14.22
C TYR A 89 -15.46 9.49 -13.32
N ALA A 90 -16.75 9.16 -13.28
CA ALA A 90 -17.26 8.03 -12.52
C ALA A 90 -17.02 6.69 -13.22
N VAL A 91 -16.94 6.70 -14.55
CA VAL A 91 -16.78 5.50 -15.39
C VAL A 91 -17.79 4.40 -14.99
N SER A 92 -19.03 4.82 -14.74
CA SER A 92 -20.00 4.00 -14.02
C SER A 92 -20.38 2.71 -14.74
N THR A 93 -20.41 2.73 -16.07
CA THR A 93 -20.68 1.55 -16.92
C THR A 93 -19.75 0.37 -16.61
N TYR A 94 -18.48 0.66 -16.28
CA TYR A 94 -17.46 -0.36 -16.02
C TYR A 94 -17.07 -0.45 -14.55
N ALA A 95 -17.54 0.45 -13.68
CA ALA A 95 -17.10 0.53 -12.30
C ALA A 95 -17.28 -0.81 -11.57
N ARG A 96 -18.43 -1.45 -11.70
CA ARG A 96 -18.69 -2.77 -11.11
C ARG A 96 -17.69 -3.83 -11.59
N ASP A 97 -17.43 -3.89 -12.89
CA ASP A 97 -16.55 -4.91 -13.48
C ASP A 97 -15.07 -4.65 -13.14
N ILE A 98 -14.66 -3.39 -13.06
CA ILE A 98 -13.33 -2.98 -12.59
C ILE A 98 -13.09 -3.48 -11.16
N PHE A 99 -14.02 -3.23 -10.24
CA PHE A 99 -13.84 -3.65 -8.84
C PHE A 99 -13.98 -5.16 -8.65
N ARG A 100 -14.79 -5.84 -9.47
CA ARG A 100 -14.80 -7.31 -9.54
C ARG A 100 -13.47 -7.86 -10.03
N TYR A 101 -12.90 -7.26 -11.08
CA TYR A 101 -11.58 -7.63 -11.58
C TYR A 101 -10.50 -7.40 -10.52
N TYR A 102 -10.49 -6.24 -9.85
CA TYR A 102 -9.55 -6.00 -8.75
C TYR A 102 -9.68 -7.04 -7.63
N LYS A 103 -10.90 -7.35 -7.17
CA LYS A 103 -11.12 -8.39 -6.15
C LYS A 103 -10.65 -9.77 -6.63
N TYR A 104 -10.94 -10.11 -7.89
CA TYR A 104 -10.44 -11.33 -8.54
C TYR A 104 -8.90 -11.39 -8.53
N ARG A 105 -8.24 -10.25 -8.79
CA ARG A 105 -6.78 -10.15 -8.90
C ARG A 105 -6.04 -10.27 -7.57
N GLU A 106 -6.67 -9.98 -6.44
CA GLU A 106 -6.01 -9.97 -5.12
C GLU A 106 -5.24 -11.26 -4.84
N ARG A 107 -5.78 -12.40 -5.30
CA ARG A 107 -5.17 -13.72 -5.13
C ARG A 107 -3.78 -13.88 -5.75
N PHE A 108 -3.46 -13.11 -6.80
CA PHE A 108 -2.17 -13.21 -7.51
C PHE A 108 -1.08 -12.36 -6.87
N PHE A 109 -1.44 -11.48 -5.93
CA PHE A 109 -0.53 -10.58 -5.23
C PHE A 109 -0.58 -10.80 -3.72
N LYS A 110 -0.81 -12.05 -3.30
CA LYS A 110 -0.75 -12.42 -1.89
C LYS A 110 0.72 -12.43 -1.44
N ILE A 111 0.98 -11.74 -0.34
CA ILE A 111 2.31 -11.68 0.28
C ILE A 111 2.36 -12.71 1.41
N GLY A 112 3.36 -13.59 1.37
CA GLY A 112 3.61 -14.56 2.43
C GLY A 112 4.30 -13.97 3.66
N ASP A 113 4.53 -14.80 4.68
CA ASP A 113 5.33 -14.43 5.86
C ASP A 113 6.83 -14.38 5.51
N TYR A 114 7.21 -13.37 4.73
CA TYR A 114 8.54 -13.24 4.16
C TYR A 114 9.63 -12.95 5.17
N LEU A 115 9.33 -12.38 6.35
CA LEU A 115 10.34 -12.14 7.37
C LEU A 115 10.99 -13.44 7.87
N LYS A 116 10.32 -14.59 7.74
CA LYS A 116 10.95 -15.91 7.97
C LYS A 116 12.11 -16.22 7.01
N LYS A 117 12.15 -15.56 5.85
CA LYS A 117 13.19 -15.68 4.81
C LYS A 117 14.24 -14.57 4.88
N GLN A 118 14.08 -13.60 5.80
CA GLN A 118 14.93 -12.42 5.91
C GLN A 118 15.75 -12.45 7.22
N ASN A 119 17.03 -12.80 7.13
CA ASN A 119 17.89 -12.88 8.32
C ASN A 119 18.32 -11.52 8.91
N HIS A 120 18.23 -10.44 8.12
CA HIS A 120 18.75 -9.11 8.48
C HIS A 120 17.65 -8.06 8.67
N ILE A 121 16.40 -8.41 8.35
CA ILE A 121 15.25 -7.51 8.36
C ILE A 121 14.24 -8.03 9.37
N ASN A 122 13.69 -7.13 10.18
CA ASN A 122 12.64 -7.44 11.14
C ASN A 122 11.45 -6.49 10.94
N ARG A 123 10.40 -6.64 11.75
CA ARG A 123 9.18 -5.82 11.65
C ARG A 123 9.48 -4.33 11.85
N ASP A 124 10.37 -3.99 12.76
CA ASP A 124 10.72 -2.59 13.06
C ASP A 124 11.46 -1.93 11.89
N HIS A 125 12.39 -2.64 11.24
CA HIS A 125 13.05 -2.15 10.02
C HIS A 125 12.03 -1.84 8.91
N ARG A 126 11.03 -2.70 8.73
CA ARG A 126 9.94 -2.47 7.76
C ARG A 126 9.08 -1.28 8.16
N ALA A 127 8.69 -1.16 9.43
CA ALA A 127 7.87 -0.05 9.92
C ALA A 127 8.59 1.30 9.73
N MET A 128 9.87 1.37 10.07
CA MET A 128 10.72 2.55 9.81
C MET A 128 10.75 2.91 8.32
N LEU A 129 10.92 1.91 7.46
CA LEU A 129 10.97 2.10 6.02
C LEU A 129 9.65 2.66 5.48
N VAL A 130 8.52 2.15 5.94
CA VAL A 130 7.19 2.63 5.52
C VAL A 130 6.91 4.04 6.03
N ASP A 131 7.25 4.36 7.28
CA ASP A 131 7.10 5.72 7.82
C ASP A 131 7.91 6.73 6.98
N TRP A 132 9.15 6.36 6.60
CA TRP A 132 9.95 7.14 5.65
C TRP A 132 9.27 7.32 4.29
N MET A 133 8.73 6.24 3.71
CA MET A 133 8.05 6.30 2.41
C MET A 133 6.86 7.26 2.42
N VAL A 134 6.15 7.39 3.55
CA VAL A 134 5.11 8.41 3.72
C VAL A 134 5.72 9.81 3.68
N GLY A 135 6.86 10.02 4.34
CA GLY A 135 7.61 11.28 4.26
C GLY A 135 8.02 11.63 2.82
N VAL A 136 8.48 10.64 2.05
CA VAL A 136 8.80 10.80 0.62
C VAL A 136 7.57 11.16 -0.19
N GLN A 137 6.44 10.47 0.03
CA GLN A 137 5.18 10.77 -0.66
C GLN A 137 4.70 12.20 -0.40
N GLU A 138 4.75 12.68 0.85
CA GLU A 138 4.38 14.06 1.17
C GLU A 138 5.35 15.08 0.55
N SER A 139 6.65 14.75 0.53
CA SER A 139 7.70 15.63 0.00
C SER A 139 7.53 15.92 -1.49
N PHE A 140 7.16 14.90 -2.26
CA PHE A 140 6.91 14.99 -3.69
C PHE A 140 5.42 15.21 -4.03
N GLU A 141 4.56 15.35 -3.03
CA GLU A 141 3.10 15.50 -3.19
C GLU A 141 2.48 14.39 -4.06
N LEU A 142 2.98 13.17 -3.93
CA LEU A 142 2.50 12.03 -4.72
C LEU A 142 1.10 11.61 -4.26
N ASN A 143 0.35 11.02 -5.17
CA ASN A 143 -0.95 10.42 -4.87
C ASN A 143 -0.81 9.30 -3.84
N HIS A 144 -1.87 9.07 -3.06
CA HIS A 144 -1.90 7.96 -2.12
C HIS A 144 -1.75 6.60 -2.83
N GLU A 145 -2.33 6.42 -4.02
CA GLU A 145 -2.11 5.21 -4.83
C GLU A 145 -0.63 4.88 -5.03
N THR A 146 0.18 5.91 -5.31
CA THR A 146 1.62 5.79 -5.51
C THR A 146 2.33 5.24 -4.28
N LEU A 147 1.98 5.72 -3.08
CA LEU A 147 2.50 5.18 -1.82
C LEU A 147 2.11 3.71 -1.63
N TYR A 148 0.83 3.37 -1.82
CA TYR A 148 0.35 2.01 -1.59
C TYR A 148 0.96 1.02 -2.57
N LEU A 149 1.11 1.42 -3.85
CA LEU A 149 1.82 0.62 -4.84
C LEU A 149 3.29 0.45 -4.46
N ALA A 150 3.97 1.52 -4.04
CA ALA A 150 5.37 1.46 -3.64
C ALA A 150 5.60 0.51 -2.44
N VAL A 151 4.76 0.59 -1.39
CA VAL A 151 4.86 -0.32 -0.23
C VAL A 151 4.62 -1.76 -0.66
N LYS A 152 3.63 -2.00 -1.53
CA LYS A 152 3.34 -3.34 -2.06
C LYS A 152 4.48 -3.90 -2.89
N LEU A 153 5.17 -3.07 -3.68
CA LEU A 153 6.38 -3.46 -4.42
C LEU A 153 7.51 -3.89 -3.48
N VAL A 154 7.74 -3.15 -2.39
CA VAL A 154 8.73 -3.51 -1.36
C VAL A 154 8.41 -4.87 -0.75
N ASP A 155 7.17 -5.07 -0.30
CA ASP A 155 6.77 -6.32 0.36
C ASP A 155 6.83 -7.52 -0.60
N MET A 156 6.36 -7.36 -1.85
CA MET A 156 6.46 -8.39 -2.89
C MET A 156 7.91 -8.75 -3.19
N PHE A 157 8.80 -7.75 -3.29
CA PHE A 157 10.23 -7.99 -3.51
C PHE A 157 10.84 -8.78 -2.36
N LEU A 158 10.57 -8.37 -1.11
CA LEU A 158 11.07 -9.06 0.09
C LEU A 158 10.50 -10.48 0.25
N ASP A 159 9.32 -10.78 -0.29
CA ASP A 159 8.77 -12.14 -0.29
C ASP A 159 9.43 -13.08 -1.29
N HIS A 160 9.86 -12.55 -2.44
CA HIS A 160 10.49 -13.32 -3.51
C HIS A 160 12.01 -13.41 -3.37
N VAL A 161 12.66 -12.39 -2.81
CA VAL A 161 14.12 -12.29 -2.70
C VAL A 161 14.55 -12.49 -1.24
N PRO A 162 15.11 -13.66 -0.87
CA PRO A 162 15.50 -13.93 0.50
C PRO A 162 16.81 -13.23 0.89
N ASN A 163 16.96 -12.92 2.18
CA ASN A 163 18.18 -12.34 2.78
C ASN A 163 18.65 -11.03 2.13
N VAL A 164 17.73 -10.12 1.87
CA VAL A 164 18.06 -8.75 1.47
C VAL A 164 18.84 -8.09 2.61
N ALA A 165 19.91 -7.39 2.25
CA ALA A 165 20.74 -6.70 3.23
C ALA A 165 19.99 -5.50 3.80
N LYS A 166 20.23 -5.17 5.06
CA LYS A 166 19.54 -4.05 5.72
C LYS A 166 19.86 -2.72 5.04
N GLU A 167 21.09 -2.59 4.54
CA GLU A 167 21.64 -1.40 3.89
C GLU A 167 20.98 -1.11 2.52
N ASP A 168 20.37 -2.13 1.90
CA ASP A 168 19.69 -2.02 0.61
C ASP A 168 18.22 -1.61 0.76
N LEU A 169 17.66 -1.58 1.98
CA LEU A 169 16.24 -1.29 2.21
C LEU A 169 15.83 0.10 1.72
N GLN A 170 16.62 1.14 2.00
CA GLN A 170 16.30 2.51 1.57
C GLN A 170 16.40 2.62 0.04
N LEU A 171 17.39 1.98 -0.59
CA LEU A 171 17.48 1.89 -2.05
C LEU A 171 16.26 1.20 -2.65
N LEU A 172 15.84 0.05 -2.09
CA LEU A 172 14.64 -0.67 -2.52
C LEU A 172 13.38 0.19 -2.38
N ALA A 173 13.20 0.89 -1.25
CA ALA A 173 12.04 1.74 -1.03
C ALA A 173 12.02 2.97 -1.96
N GLY A 174 13.13 3.70 -2.09
CA GLY A 174 13.24 4.84 -3.00
C GLY A 174 13.00 4.43 -4.45
N THR A 175 13.54 3.28 -4.86
CA THR A 175 13.30 2.70 -6.18
C THR A 175 11.84 2.27 -6.38
N SER A 176 11.21 1.70 -5.35
CA SER A 176 9.80 1.30 -5.41
C SER A 176 8.87 2.52 -5.54
N VAL A 177 9.18 3.62 -4.84
CA VAL A 177 8.49 4.91 -5.03
C VAL A 177 8.69 5.42 -6.46
N PHE A 178 9.92 5.35 -7.00
CA PHE A 178 10.21 5.78 -8.37
C PHE A 178 9.41 4.98 -9.41
N ILE A 179 9.37 3.65 -9.27
CA ILE A 179 8.58 2.78 -10.15
C ILE A 179 7.08 3.12 -10.05
N ALA A 180 6.55 3.20 -8.82
CA ALA A 180 5.15 3.50 -8.60
C ALA A 180 4.76 4.88 -9.16
N ALA A 181 5.62 5.87 -8.99
CA ALA A 181 5.38 7.21 -9.50
C ALA A 181 5.36 7.24 -11.03
N LYS A 182 6.28 6.54 -11.70
CA LYS A 182 6.24 6.41 -13.17
C LYS A 182 4.97 5.71 -13.68
N PHE A 183 4.31 4.93 -12.84
CA PHE A 183 3.10 4.21 -13.20
C PHE A 183 1.83 5.03 -12.97
N ASP A 184 1.70 5.71 -11.81
CA ASP A 184 0.46 6.37 -11.40
C ASP A 184 0.50 7.92 -11.51
N GLU A 185 1.68 8.56 -11.57
CA GLU A 185 1.78 10.02 -11.61
C GLU A 185 1.79 10.60 -13.02
N ARG A 186 1.13 11.75 -13.18
CA ARG A 186 1.22 12.56 -14.40
C ARG A 186 2.64 13.05 -14.67
N SER A 187 3.34 13.44 -13.60
CA SER A 187 4.69 14.00 -13.62
C SER A 187 5.50 13.36 -12.50
N PRO A 188 6.10 12.17 -12.73
CA PRO A 188 6.90 11.51 -11.72
C PRO A 188 8.19 12.30 -11.40
N PRO A 189 8.74 12.18 -10.18
CA PRO A 189 10.05 12.73 -9.84
C PRO A 189 11.13 12.15 -10.75
N LEU A 190 12.19 12.92 -10.99
CA LEU A 190 13.34 12.45 -11.74
C LEU A 190 14.17 11.52 -10.87
N ILE A 191 14.95 10.65 -11.50
CA ILE A 191 15.88 9.76 -10.78
C ILE A 191 16.83 10.53 -9.86
N ASP A 192 17.29 11.72 -10.27
CA ASP A 192 18.19 12.55 -9.46
C ASP A 192 17.47 13.12 -8.23
N ASP A 193 16.14 13.32 -8.27
CA ASP A 193 15.36 13.69 -7.10
C ASP A 193 15.28 12.54 -6.08
N ILE A 194 15.20 11.29 -6.57
CA ILE A 194 15.22 10.09 -5.72
C ILE A 194 16.61 9.88 -5.09
N LEU A 195 17.68 10.11 -5.84
CA LEU A 195 19.04 10.06 -5.28
C LEU A 195 19.22 11.14 -4.20
N TYR A 196 18.73 12.35 -4.46
CA TYR A 196 18.78 13.45 -3.52
C TYR A 196 18.05 13.16 -2.21
N ILE A 197 16.83 12.60 -2.25
CA ILE A 197 16.09 12.27 -1.02
C ILE A 197 16.72 11.12 -0.24
N CYS A 198 17.53 10.30 -0.90
CA CYS A 198 18.41 9.30 -0.28
C CYS A 198 19.80 9.86 0.10
N GLU A 199 19.96 11.19 0.16
CA GLU A 199 21.21 11.88 0.54
C GLU A 199 22.43 11.47 -0.30
N ASP A 200 22.21 11.15 -1.59
CA ASP A 200 23.24 10.66 -2.51
C ASP A 200 24.01 9.43 -1.99
N ALA A 201 23.40 8.65 -1.08
CA ALA A 201 23.98 7.42 -0.55
C ALA A 201 24.17 6.33 -1.63
N TYR A 202 23.51 6.50 -2.78
CA TYR A 202 23.50 5.55 -3.88
C TYR A 202 23.85 6.25 -5.20
N SER A 203 24.48 5.51 -6.10
CA SER A 203 24.71 5.95 -7.46
C SER A 203 23.48 5.73 -8.35
N ARG A 204 23.41 6.47 -9.45
CA ARG A 204 22.39 6.29 -10.49
C ARG A 204 22.32 4.84 -11.01
N ASP A 205 23.48 4.19 -11.18
CA ASP A 205 23.56 2.81 -11.66
C ASP A 205 22.97 1.81 -10.64
N GLN A 206 23.17 2.05 -9.34
CA GLN A 206 22.58 1.21 -8.28
C GLN A 206 21.05 1.31 -8.30
N LEU A 207 20.49 2.51 -8.43
CA LEU A 207 19.04 2.72 -8.51
C LEU A 207 18.47 2.07 -9.78
N LEU A 208 19.10 2.26 -10.94
CA LEU A 208 18.66 1.62 -12.19
C LEU A 208 18.76 0.09 -12.13
N GLN A 209 19.75 -0.45 -11.43
CA GLN A 209 19.86 -1.89 -11.24
C GLN A 209 18.76 -2.42 -10.31
N MET A 210 18.53 -1.78 -9.17
CA MET A 210 17.43 -2.11 -8.26
C MET A 210 16.08 -2.02 -8.99
N GLU A 211 15.89 -1.04 -9.87
CA GLU A 211 14.66 -0.89 -10.63
C GLU A 211 14.39 -2.11 -11.52
N ARG A 212 15.42 -2.57 -12.24
CA ARG A 212 15.32 -3.78 -13.07
C ARG A 212 15.03 -5.00 -12.22
N ASP A 213 15.71 -5.14 -11.08
CA ASP A 213 15.54 -6.27 -10.18
C ASP A 213 14.11 -6.33 -9.61
N VAL A 214 13.55 -5.19 -9.18
CA VAL A 214 12.16 -5.10 -8.71
C VAL A 214 11.19 -5.48 -9.82
N LEU A 215 11.30 -4.85 -11.01
CA LEU A 215 10.39 -5.11 -12.13
C LEU A 215 10.45 -6.56 -12.62
N CYS A 216 11.64 -7.16 -12.67
CA CYS A 216 11.79 -8.56 -13.05
C CYS A 216 11.21 -9.49 -11.99
N THR A 217 11.37 -9.17 -10.71
CA THR A 217 10.85 -9.96 -9.60
C THR A 217 9.32 -10.05 -9.63
N ILE A 218 8.65 -8.95 -9.95
CA ILE A 218 7.17 -8.92 -10.05
C ILE A 218 6.64 -9.27 -11.46
N GLY A 219 7.51 -9.70 -12.38
CA GLY A 219 7.11 -10.04 -13.75
C GLY A 219 6.50 -8.86 -14.52
N PHE A 220 6.91 -7.63 -14.20
CA PHE A 220 6.38 -6.37 -14.76
C PHE A 220 4.86 -6.15 -14.53
N ASP A 221 4.24 -6.91 -13.64
CA ASP A 221 2.81 -6.80 -13.35
C ASP A 221 2.53 -5.76 -12.26
N LEU A 222 2.50 -4.49 -12.66
CA LEU A 222 2.22 -3.33 -11.77
C LEU A 222 0.73 -3.10 -11.50
N GLY A 223 -0.17 -3.85 -12.17
CA GLY A 223 -1.62 -3.67 -12.05
C GLY A 223 -2.21 -4.24 -10.76
N MET A 224 -1.47 -4.15 -9.65
CA MET A 224 -1.81 -4.72 -8.35
C MET A 224 -3.05 -4.01 -7.78
N PRO A 225 -4.02 -4.75 -7.22
CA PRO A 225 -5.07 -4.15 -6.41
C PRO A 225 -4.47 -3.44 -5.20
N LEU A 226 -5.02 -2.28 -4.85
CA LEU A 226 -4.61 -1.45 -3.72
C LEU A 226 -5.82 -1.13 -2.86
N SER A 227 -5.67 -1.26 -1.55
CA SER A 227 -6.73 -1.02 -0.56
C SER A 227 -7.28 0.40 -0.65
N TYR A 228 -6.42 1.39 -0.92
CA TYR A 228 -6.89 2.77 -1.08
C TYR A 228 -7.86 2.94 -2.27
N ARG A 229 -7.72 2.18 -3.36
CA ARG A 229 -8.66 2.20 -4.50
C ARG A 229 -10.05 1.67 -4.07
N PHE A 230 -10.09 0.58 -3.30
CA PHE A 230 -11.33 0.06 -2.72
C PHE A 230 -11.95 1.03 -1.72
N LEU A 231 -11.15 1.64 -0.84
CA LEU A 231 -11.65 2.58 0.16
C LEU A 231 -12.37 3.77 -0.49
N ARG A 232 -11.77 4.37 -1.52
CA ARG A 232 -12.42 5.46 -2.27
C ARG A 232 -13.74 5.03 -2.88
N ARG A 233 -13.82 3.81 -3.43
CA ARG A 233 -15.06 3.28 -4.00
C ARG A 233 -16.13 3.09 -2.95
N TYR A 234 -15.80 2.45 -1.83
CA TYR A 234 -16.75 2.20 -0.74
C TYR A 234 -17.26 3.52 -0.14
N ALA A 235 -16.39 4.51 0.01
CA ALA A 235 -16.78 5.85 0.47
C ALA A 235 -17.70 6.57 -0.53
N ARG A 236 -17.43 6.47 -1.84
CA ARG A 236 -18.26 7.08 -2.89
C ARG A 236 -19.68 6.51 -2.90
N VAL A 237 -19.84 5.19 -2.82
CA VAL A 237 -21.18 4.55 -2.95
C VAL A 237 -22.11 4.90 -1.78
N ILE A 238 -21.56 5.24 -0.61
CA ILE A 238 -22.34 5.74 0.55
C ILE A 238 -22.32 7.26 0.67
N LYS A 239 -21.76 7.99 -0.30
CA LYS A 239 -21.67 9.46 -0.32
C LYS A 239 -21.02 10.04 0.95
N LEU A 240 -19.94 9.40 1.39
CA LEU A 240 -19.24 9.74 2.63
C LEU A 240 -18.61 11.14 2.60
N ASP A 241 -18.64 11.85 3.73
CA ASP A 241 -17.97 13.14 3.86
C ASP A 241 -16.45 13.01 3.90
N MET A 242 -15.76 14.05 3.43
CA MET A 242 -14.30 14.06 3.31
C MET A 242 -13.56 13.86 4.65
N PRO A 243 -13.97 14.46 5.78
CA PRO A 243 -13.36 14.19 7.07
C PRO A 243 -13.46 12.71 7.50
N THR A 244 -14.59 12.03 7.25
CA THR A 244 -14.72 10.59 7.58
C THR A 244 -13.90 9.71 6.66
N LEU A 245 -13.86 10.02 5.36
CA LEU A 245 -12.94 9.34 4.43
C LEU A 245 -11.48 9.53 4.85
N THR A 246 -11.12 10.72 5.32
CA THR A 246 -9.76 11.03 5.78
C THR A 246 -9.41 10.25 7.05
N LEU A 247 -10.36 10.05 7.96
CA LEU A 247 -10.19 9.16 9.12
C LEU A 247 -10.01 7.70 8.71
N ALA A 248 -10.82 7.20 7.77
CA ALA A 248 -10.64 5.84 7.25
C ALA A 248 -9.28 5.67 6.56
N ARG A 249 -8.82 6.70 5.86
CA ARG A 249 -7.49 6.75 5.24
C ARG A 249 -6.38 6.75 6.29
N TYR A 250 -6.53 7.48 7.40
CA TYR A 250 -5.57 7.47 8.51
C TYR A 250 -5.40 6.05 9.07
N VAL A 251 -6.52 5.34 9.33
CA VAL A 251 -6.49 3.95 9.80
C VAL A 251 -5.75 3.07 8.79
N LEU A 252 -6.12 3.18 7.52
CA LEU A 252 -5.57 2.36 6.45
C LEU A 252 -4.07 2.65 6.22
N GLU A 253 -3.65 3.91 6.21
CA GLU A 253 -2.25 4.29 6.00
C GLU A 253 -1.39 3.93 7.21
N THR A 254 -1.92 4.07 8.43
CA THR A 254 -1.25 3.59 9.65
C THR A 254 -0.99 2.07 9.59
N SER A 255 -1.94 1.31 9.03
CA SER A 255 -1.79 -0.14 8.90
C SER A 255 -0.62 -0.58 8.02
N LEU A 256 -0.16 0.29 7.10
CA LEU A 256 1.00 -0.01 6.27
C LEU A 256 2.27 -0.26 7.09
N MET A 257 2.40 0.31 8.30
CA MET A 257 3.57 0.07 9.17
C MET A 257 3.54 -1.31 9.85
N PHE A 258 2.37 -1.91 10.01
CA PHE A 258 2.17 -3.13 10.79
C PHE A 258 2.23 -4.36 9.88
N TYR A 259 3.35 -5.09 9.98
CA TYR A 259 3.59 -6.31 9.21
C TYR A 259 2.52 -7.39 9.42
N GLU A 260 1.86 -7.38 10.57
CA GLU A 260 0.78 -8.28 10.94
C GLU A 260 -0.38 -8.30 9.95
N PHE A 261 -0.56 -7.25 9.14
CA PHE A 261 -1.66 -7.14 8.16
C PHE A 261 -1.22 -7.36 6.71
N VAL A 262 0.05 -7.69 6.44
CA VAL A 262 0.60 -7.77 5.06
C VAL A 262 -0.07 -8.84 4.18
N HIS A 263 -0.64 -9.88 4.80
CA HIS A 263 -1.30 -10.99 4.10
C HIS A 263 -2.81 -10.75 3.88
N VAL A 264 -3.36 -9.69 4.48
CA VAL A 264 -4.80 -9.38 4.42
C VAL A 264 -5.14 -8.84 3.05
N SER A 265 -6.31 -9.21 2.50
CA SER A 265 -6.74 -8.70 1.20
C SER A 265 -7.02 -7.20 1.23
N GLU A 266 -6.75 -6.54 0.12
CA GLU A 266 -6.85 -5.09 -0.03
C GLU A 266 -8.29 -4.58 0.16
N SER A 267 -9.25 -5.33 -0.38
CA SER A 267 -10.69 -5.09 -0.26
C SER A 267 -11.17 -5.18 1.18
N LEU A 268 -10.64 -6.13 1.96
CA LEU A 268 -11.01 -6.31 3.36
C LEU A 268 -10.34 -5.25 4.26
N MET A 269 -9.07 -4.89 4.00
CA MET A 269 -8.38 -3.78 4.67
C MET A 269 -9.14 -2.45 4.48
N ALA A 270 -9.58 -2.18 3.25
CA ALA A 270 -10.37 -1.00 2.94
C ALA A 270 -11.73 -0.98 3.64
N ALA A 271 -12.46 -2.10 3.59
CA ALA A 271 -13.76 -2.26 4.24
C ALA A 271 -13.67 -2.06 5.75
N SER A 272 -12.70 -2.70 6.38
CA SER A 272 -12.51 -2.67 7.84
C SER A 272 -12.07 -1.30 8.34
N SER A 273 -11.19 -0.62 7.59
CA SER A 273 -10.78 0.75 7.91
C SER A 273 -11.94 1.74 7.78
N LEU A 274 -12.80 1.55 6.77
CA LEU A 274 -14.01 2.35 6.60
C LEU A 274 -15.01 2.11 7.74
N LEU A 275 -15.28 0.85 8.09
CA LEU A 275 -16.17 0.51 9.19
C LEU A 275 -15.70 1.11 10.52
N LEU A 276 -14.39 1.05 10.79
CA LEU A 276 -13.81 1.68 11.98
C LEU A 276 -14.13 3.18 12.01
N ALA A 277 -13.86 3.90 10.92
CA ALA A 277 -14.10 5.33 10.83
C ALA A 277 -15.59 5.70 10.98
N LEU A 278 -16.50 4.92 10.39
CA LEU A 278 -17.94 5.11 10.53
C LEU A 278 -18.38 4.98 11.99
N ARG A 279 -17.92 3.95 12.69
CA ARG A 279 -18.25 3.70 14.10
C ARG A 279 -17.62 4.75 15.02
N MET A 280 -16.36 5.16 14.78
CA MET A 280 -15.70 6.23 15.54
C MET A 280 -16.45 7.57 15.48
N LYS A 281 -17.13 7.83 14.35
CA LYS A 281 -17.93 9.04 14.14
C LYS A 281 -19.44 8.86 14.40
N HIS A 282 -19.87 7.70 14.88
CA HIS A 282 -21.29 7.39 15.10
C HIS A 282 -22.16 7.57 13.84
N MET A 283 -21.61 7.25 12.66
CA MET A 283 -22.29 7.40 11.36
C MET A 283 -23.08 6.16 10.92
N GLY A 284 -23.17 5.15 11.78
CA GLY A 284 -23.88 3.89 11.50
C GLY A 284 -22.94 2.70 11.33
N ASP A 285 -23.51 1.59 10.88
CA ASP A 285 -22.84 0.30 10.72
C ASP A 285 -22.70 -0.10 9.24
N TRP A 286 -22.20 -1.31 8.98
CA TRP A 286 -22.05 -1.86 7.64
C TRP A 286 -23.40 -2.01 6.92
N SER A 287 -23.66 -1.13 5.96
CA SER A 287 -24.95 -1.06 5.24
C SER A 287 -25.08 -2.11 4.14
N LEU A 288 -26.32 -2.41 3.72
CA LEU A 288 -26.59 -3.28 2.57
C LEU A 288 -25.97 -2.74 1.26
N VAL A 289 -25.84 -1.42 1.14
CA VAL A 289 -25.12 -0.77 0.03
C VAL A 289 -23.64 -1.15 0.07
N LEU A 290 -22.98 -1.09 1.22
CA LEU A 290 -21.59 -1.52 1.34
C LEU A 290 -21.45 -3.02 1.05
N GLN A 291 -22.37 -3.84 1.52
CA GLN A 291 -22.40 -5.27 1.19
C GLN A 291 -22.53 -5.51 -0.32
N LYS A 292 -23.45 -4.81 -1.00
CA LYS A 292 -23.63 -4.89 -2.47
C LYS A 292 -22.34 -4.57 -3.24
N TYR A 293 -21.68 -3.46 -2.90
CA TYR A 293 -20.54 -2.95 -3.69
C TYR A 293 -19.19 -3.55 -3.30
N SER A 294 -19.04 -4.06 -2.08
CA SER A 294 -17.83 -4.77 -1.64
C SER A 294 -17.92 -6.29 -1.83
N GLY A 295 -19.13 -6.86 -1.81
CA GLY A 295 -19.36 -8.29 -1.68
C GLY A 295 -18.79 -8.86 -0.39
N LEU A 296 -18.81 -8.09 0.70
CA LEU A 296 -18.37 -8.50 2.05
C LEU A 296 -19.52 -8.25 3.04
N LYS A 297 -19.76 -9.22 3.92
CA LYS A 297 -20.75 -9.10 5.00
C LYS A 297 -20.11 -8.53 6.26
N LEU A 298 -20.93 -8.05 7.19
CA LEU A 298 -20.46 -7.46 8.44
C LEU A 298 -19.59 -8.45 9.24
N GLU A 299 -19.97 -9.74 9.25
CA GLU A 299 -19.27 -10.79 9.98
C GLU A 299 -17.85 -11.05 9.45
N GLU A 300 -17.59 -10.70 8.19
CA GLU A 300 -16.26 -10.80 7.57
C GLU A 300 -15.41 -9.56 7.87
N VAL A 301 -16.03 -8.39 7.98
CA VAL A 301 -15.35 -7.07 8.12
C VAL A 301 -15.08 -6.72 9.58
N GLU A 302 -16.03 -6.99 10.48
CA GLU A 302 -15.98 -6.60 11.88
C GLU A 302 -14.77 -7.16 12.66
N PRO A 303 -14.38 -8.45 12.49
CA PRO A 303 -13.23 -8.99 13.20
C PRO A 303 -11.95 -8.22 12.90
N LEU A 304 -11.69 -7.90 11.63
CA LEU A 304 -10.51 -7.13 11.24
C LEU A 304 -10.63 -5.67 11.69
N MET A 305 -11.82 -5.07 11.65
CA MET A 305 -12.06 -3.72 12.15
C MET A 305 -11.61 -3.57 13.61
N TYR A 306 -11.96 -4.53 14.49
CA TYR A 306 -11.49 -4.51 15.88
C TYR A 306 -9.97 -4.70 16.00
N ARG A 307 -9.34 -5.50 15.13
CA ARG A 307 -7.86 -5.61 15.07
C ARG A 307 -7.20 -4.30 14.65
N LEU A 308 -7.78 -3.57 13.71
CA LEU A 308 -7.31 -2.23 13.31
C LEU A 308 -7.52 -1.20 14.41
N ASN A 309 -8.64 -1.26 15.14
CA ASN A 309 -8.85 -0.39 16.30
C ASN A 309 -7.80 -0.65 17.39
N HIS A 310 -7.50 -1.92 17.66
CA HIS A 310 -6.44 -2.32 18.59
C HIS A 310 -5.06 -1.83 18.16
N MET A 311 -4.77 -1.89 16.86
CA MET A 311 -3.57 -1.30 16.28
C MET A 311 -3.49 0.21 16.54
N ILE A 312 -4.57 0.95 16.31
CA ILE A 312 -4.61 2.41 16.56
C ILE A 312 -4.36 2.73 18.04
N ILE A 313 -5.00 1.98 18.96
CA ILE A 313 -4.79 2.14 20.42
C ILE A 313 -3.32 1.91 20.79
N LYS A 314 -2.70 0.86 20.24
CA LYS A 314 -1.33 0.46 20.58
C LYS A 314 -0.26 1.17 19.77
N ARG A 315 -0.63 1.99 18.78
CA ARG A 315 0.31 2.64 17.86
C ARG A 315 1.41 3.43 18.58
N SER A 316 1.07 4.24 19.58
CA SER A 316 2.05 5.00 20.36
C SER A 316 2.89 4.13 21.30
N LEU A 317 2.40 2.96 21.71
CA LEU A 317 3.14 2.01 22.55
C LEU A 317 4.17 1.22 21.73
N ASN A 318 3.85 0.94 20.48
CA ASN A 318 4.70 0.17 19.57
C ASN A 318 5.69 1.07 18.81
N PHE A 319 5.25 2.26 18.41
CA PHE A 319 5.99 3.16 17.52
C PHE A 319 5.92 4.61 18.03
N ASP A 320 6.53 4.87 19.19
CA ASP A 320 6.63 6.20 19.79
C ASP A 320 7.49 7.17 18.95
N ARG A 321 8.44 6.66 18.18
CA ARG A 321 9.35 7.46 17.34
C ARG A 321 8.92 7.62 15.89
N LEU A 322 8.09 6.72 15.35
CA LEU A 322 7.64 6.77 13.96
C LEU A 322 6.40 7.65 13.84
N GLN A 323 6.63 8.95 13.70
CA GLN A 323 5.60 9.98 13.86
C GLN A 323 5.07 10.56 12.56
N ILE A 324 5.63 10.23 11.39
CA ILE A 324 5.32 10.93 10.13
C ILE A 324 3.84 10.78 9.79
N ILE A 325 3.32 9.54 9.77
CA ILE A 325 1.91 9.29 9.48
C ILE A 325 1.00 10.01 10.48
N TYR A 326 1.29 9.91 11.78
CA TYR A 326 0.45 10.53 12.80
C TYR A 326 0.44 12.06 12.68
N GLN A 327 1.61 12.69 12.51
CA GLN A 327 1.73 14.13 12.35
C GLN A 327 1.02 14.63 11.10
N LYS A 328 1.14 13.90 9.98
CA LYS A 328 0.38 14.16 8.75
C LYS A 328 -1.11 14.26 9.04
N TYR A 329 -1.69 13.26 9.70
CA TYR A 329 -3.13 13.24 9.99
C TYR A 329 -3.56 14.06 11.22
N CYS A 330 -2.63 14.62 11.99
CA CYS A 330 -2.92 15.66 12.98
C CYS A 330 -3.08 17.05 12.33
N HIS A 331 -2.48 17.26 11.15
CA HIS A 331 -2.54 18.54 10.46
C HIS A 331 -3.98 18.90 10.03
N GLU A 332 -4.29 20.20 10.01
CA GLU A 332 -5.64 20.71 9.72
C GLU A 332 -6.14 20.38 8.30
N VAL A 333 -5.21 20.30 7.33
CA VAL A 333 -5.49 19.85 5.95
C VAL A 333 -6.07 18.43 5.93
N PHE A 334 -5.69 17.60 6.90
CA PHE A 334 -6.22 16.25 7.10
C PHE A 334 -7.30 16.21 8.20
N HIS A 335 -7.92 17.35 8.50
CA HIS A 335 -9.01 17.51 9.48
C HIS A 335 -8.66 17.06 10.90
N SER A 336 -7.37 16.97 11.24
CA SER A 336 -6.88 16.52 12.54
C SER A 336 -7.49 15.18 13.00
N VAL A 337 -7.80 14.28 12.05
CA VAL A 337 -8.50 13.02 12.32
C VAL A 337 -7.71 12.08 13.23
N ALA A 338 -6.38 12.20 13.28
CA ALA A 338 -5.54 11.40 14.17
C ALA A 338 -5.77 11.71 15.66
N ALA A 339 -6.36 12.86 16.00
CA ALA A 339 -6.74 13.21 17.36
C ALA A 339 -8.09 12.61 17.79
N MET A 340 -8.80 11.92 16.88
CA MET A 340 -10.08 11.29 17.21
C MET A 340 -9.89 10.13 18.19
N PRO A 341 -10.69 10.03 19.26
CA PRO A 341 -10.65 8.90 20.17
C PRO A 341 -10.91 7.58 19.44
N SER A 342 -10.12 6.56 19.73
CA SER A 342 -10.36 5.19 19.26
C SER A 342 -11.66 4.63 19.85
N LEU A 343 -12.22 3.60 19.21
CA LEU A 343 -13.38 2.91 19.76
C LEU A 343 -13.01 2.14 21.03
N GLU A 344 -13.99 1.98 21.91
CA GLU A 344 -13.89 1.00 22.98
C GLU A 344 -13.70 -0.39 22.35
N SER A 345 -12.64 -1.07 22.78
CA SER A 345 -12.24 -2.35 22.20
C SER A 345 -12.58 -3.49 23.16
N PRO A 346 -13.21 -4.57 22.68
CA PRO A 346 -13.34 -5.80 23.46
C PRO A 346 -11.99 -6.52 23.61
N ILE A 347 -10.98 -6.14 22.81
CA ILE A 347 -9.64 -6.73 22.82
C ILE A 347 -8.82 -6.11 23.97
N PRO A 348 -8.32 -6.91 24.92
CA PRO A 348 -7.48 -6.40 26.00
C PRO A 348 -6.19 -5.76 25.46
N ILE A 349 -5.76 -4.64 26.06
CA ILE A 349 -4.54 -3.92 25.64
C ILE A 349 -3.26 -4.81 25.67
N THR A 350 -3.25 -5.84 26.52
CA THR A 350 -2.18 -6.82 26.65
C THR A 350 -2.07 -7.76 25.44
N GLU A 351 -3.14 -7.93 24.67
CA GLU A 351 -3.13 -8.80 23.49
C GLU A 351 -2.20 -8.24 22.40
N PRO A 352 -1.40 -9.07 21.71
CA PRO A 352 -0.58 -8.59 20.61
C PRO A 352 -1.45 -8.13 19.43
N ILE A 353 -0.90 -7.20 18.64
CA ILE A 353 -1.48 -6.86 17.34
C ILE A 353 -1.36 -8.10 16.45
N SER A 354 -2.42 -8.43 15.72
CA SER A 354 -2.49 -9.56 14.79
C SER A 354 -3.70 -9.38 13.88
N ALA A 355 -3.68 -10.00 12.69
CA ALA A 355 -4.87 -10.18 11.88
C ALA A 355 -5.83 -11.21 12.54
N PRO A 356 -7.13 -11.21 12.20
CA PRO A 356 -8.07 -12.22 12.67
C PRO A 356 -7.59 -13.65 12.35
N PRO A 357 -7.71 -14.61 13.29
CA PRO A 357 -7.26 -16.00 13.08
C PRO A 357 -7.94 -16.69 11.88
N GLU A 358 -9.17 -16.29 11.57
CA GLU A 358 -9.99 -16.85 10.48
C GLU A 358 -9.44 -16.53 9.09
N LEU A 359 -8.57 -15.51 8.96
CA LEU A 359 -7.98 -15.13 7.67
C LEU A 359 -6.80 -16.03 7.26
N GLY A 360 -6.31 -16.88 8.16
CA GLY A 360 -5.21 -17.83 7.91
C GLY A 360 -3.86 -17.16 7.67
N ASN A 361 -2.87 -17.49 8.51
CA ASN A 361 -1.46 -17.14 8.26
C ASN A 361 -0.80 -18.09 7.26
#